data_AF-Q01Q80-F1
#
_entry.id   AF-Q01Q80-F1
#
_cell.length_a   1.000
_cell.length_b   1.000
_cell.length_c   1.000
_cell.angle_alpha   90.00
_cell.angle_beta   90.00
_cell.angle_gamma   90.00
#
_symmetry.space_group_name_H-M   'P 1'
#
loop_
_entity.id
_entity.type
_entity.pdbx_description
1 polymer ?
#
loop_
_entity_poly.entity_id
_entity_poly.type
_entity_poly.pdbx_seq_one_letter_code
_entity_poly.pdbx_strand_id
1 'polypeptide(L)'
;MPTLLWITEWGIWESSENLHLYYKMRQVYGDNRLLHEAPGHLFLAHETEDLASFLQIAMLNGWGGYVLTQAGYVNAFFSHDEYIDFFAKEISCLEEVRTALVGGHPATNSSHAEGIEPR
;
A
#
# COMPACT_ATOMS: atom_id res chain seq x y z
N MET A 1 3.65 -12.62 -5.01
CA MET A 1 3.40 -12.31 -6.43
C MET A 1 4.29 -11.13 -6.82
N PRO A 2 4.77 -11.02 -8.08
CA PRO A 2 5.49 -9.81 -8.48
C PRO A 2 4.59 -8.58 -8.38
N THR A 3 5.11 -7.50 -7.81
CA THR A 3 4.37 -6.26 -7.57
C THR A 3 5.25 -5.07 -7.95
N LEU A 4 4.72 -4.19 -8.79
CA LEU A 4 5.40 -2.98 -9.22
C LEU A 4 4.97 -1.81 -8.34
N LEU A 5 5.92 -1.20 -7.64
CA LEU A 5 5.75 0.15 -7.10
C LEU A 5 6.15 1.14 -8.19
N TRP A 6 5.22 1.97 -8.63
CA TRP A 6 5.45 2.96 -9.69
C TRP A 6 5.15 4.36 -9.18
N ILE A 7 6.19 5.16 -8.96
CA ILE A 7 6.09 6.52 -8.46
C ILE A 7 5.82 7.44 -9.65
N THR A 8 4.70 8.18 -9.61
CA THR A 8 4.29 9.10 -10.69
C THR A 8 4.26 10.55 -10.25
N GLU A 9 4.27 10.79 -8.95
CA GLU A 9 4.18 12.12 -8.35
C GLU A 9 5.34 12.27 -7.36
N TRP A 10 6.30 13.13 -7.69
CA TRP A 10 7.47 13.47 -6.87
C TRP A 10 7.85 14.94 -7.12
N GLY A 11 8.67 15.53 -6.24
CA GLY A 11 9.11 16.92 -6.33
C GLY A 11 8.04 17.94 -5.92
N ILE A 12 6.91 17.50 -5.34
CA ILE A 12 5.83 18.40 -4.91
C ILE A 12 6.26 19.22 -3.68
N TRP A 13 6.96 18.57 -2.74
CA TRP A 13 7.50 19.19 -1.54
C TRP A 13 8.98 18.86 -1.36
N GLU A 14 9.84 19.39 -2.23
CA GLU A 14 11.28 19.07 -2.28
C GLU A 14 11.99 19.17 -0.91
N SER A 15 11.59 20.10 -0.04
CA SER A 15 12.17 20.27 1.30
C SER A 15 11.90 19.11 2.26
N SER A 16 10.88 18.30 1.97
CA SER A 16 10.47 17.15 2.78
C SER A 16 11.07 15.83 2.26
N GLU A 17 11.71 15.85 1.09
CA GLU A 17 12.21 14.64 0.45
C GLU A 17 13.56 14.18 1.00
N ASN A 18 13.69 12.88 1.22
CA ASN A 18 14.93 12.18 1.51
C ASN A 18 15.32 11.26 0.34
N LEU A 19 15.67 11.87 -0.79
CA LEU A 19 16.16 11.16 -1.98
C LEU A 19 17.39 10.30 -1.68
N HIS A 20 18.24 10.72 -0.74
CA HIS A 20 19.42 9.96 -0.35
C HIS A 20 19.04 8.57 0.19
N LEU A 21 18.09 8.50 1.12
CA LEU A 21 17.60 7.23 1.69
C LEU A 21 16.97 6.35 0.61
N TYR A 22 16.11 6.94 -0.23
CA TYR A 22 15.47 6.21 -1.34
C TYR A 22 16.50 5.58 -2.29
N TYR A 23 17.52 6.34 -2.71
CA TYR A 23 18.58 5.81 -3.58
C TYR A 23 19.47 4.79 -2.89
N LYS A 24 19.74 4.94 -1.58
CA LYS A 24 20.48 3.92 -0.83
C LYS A 24 19.80 2.55 -0.86
N MET A 25 18.47 2.52 -0.78
CA MET A 25 17.74 1.26 -0.89
C MET A 25 17.80 0.68 -2.30
N ARG A 26 17.64 1.49 -3.35
CA ARG A 26 17.76 1.03 -4.74
C ARG A 26 19.13 0.45 -5.07
N GLN A 27 20.18 1.00 -4.48
CA GLN A 27 21.55 0.51 -4.64
C GLN A 27 21.75 -0.92 -4.12
N VAL A 28 21.00 -1.36 -3.10
CA VAL A 28 21.04 -2.75 -2.61
C VAL A 28 20.60 -3.74 -3.71
N TYR A 29 19.73 -3.29 -4.62
CA TYR A 29 19.27 -4.03 -5.79
C TYR A 29 20.13 -3.78 -7.04
N GLY A 30 21.27 -3.09 -6.90
CA GLY A 30 22.15 -2.73 -8.01
C GLY A 30 21.61 -1.62 -8.93
N ASP A 31 20.49 -0.98 -8.56
CA ASP A 31 19.90 0.10 -9.35
C ASP A 31 20.45 1.46 -8.91
N ASN A 32 21.19 2.09 -9.81
CA ASN A 32 21.83 3.39 -9.60
C ASN A 32 21.15 4.52 -10.39
N ARG A 33 20.04 4.23 -11.07
CA ARG A 33 19.30 5.21 -11.86
C ARG A 33 18.54 6.18 -10.97
N LEU A 34 18.40 7.42 -11.43
CA LEU A 34 17.60 8.43 -10.78
C LEU A 34 16.11 8.10 -10.90
N LEU A 35 15.30 8.69 -10.02
CA LEU A 35 13.86 8.44 -9.96
C LEU A 35 13.16 8.73 -11.30
N HIS A 36 13.51 9.85 -11.96
CA HIS A 36 12.92 10.22 -13.24
C HIS A 36 13.38 9.31 -14.41
N GLU A 37 14.50 8.60 -14.28
CA GLU A 37 15.00 7.67 -15.29
C GLU A 37 14.32 6.30 -15.16
N ALA A 38 14.03 5.89 -13.93
CA ALA A 38 13.40 4.61 -13.62
C ALA A 38 12.43 4.77 -12.43
N PRO A 39 11.20 5.25 -12.68
CA PRO A 39 10.22 5.56 -11.62
C PRO A 39 9.58 4.32 -10.98
N GLY A 40 9.84 3.14 -11.53
CA GLY A 40 9.28 1.87 -11.08
C GLY A 40 10.32 0.95 -10.44
N HIS A 41 9.90 0.22 -9.42
CA HIS A 41 10.63 -0.92 -8.85
C HIS A 41 9.72 -2.16 -8.82
N LEU A 42 10.12 -3.22 -9.51
CA LEU A 42 9.38 -4.49 -9.53
C LEU A 42 9.91 -5.41 -8.44
N PHE A 43 9.11 -5.63 -7.41
CA PHE A 43 9.42 -6.54 -6.31
C PHE A 43 8.92 -7.94 -6.63
N LEU A 44 9.68 -8.95 -6.22
CA LEU A 44 9.33 -10.35 -6.25
C LEU A 44 8.54 -10.75 -5.00
N ALA A 45 7.94 -11.94 -5.03
CA ALA A 45 7.06 -12.41 -3.95
C ALA A 45 7.74 -12.46 -2.56
N HIS A 46 9.05 -12.68 -2.51
CA HIS A 46 9.80 -12.77 -1.25
C HIS A 46 10.30 -11.40 -0.75
N GLU A 47 10.12 -10.34 -1.53
CA GLU A 47 10.58 -8.97 -1.25
C GLU A 47 9.42 -8.10 -0.71
N THR A 48 8.42 -8.74 -0.09
CA THR A 48 7.21 -8.04 0.41
C THR A 48 7.54 -6.99 1.46
N GLU A 49 8.51 -7.27 2.35
CA GLU A 49 8.97 -6.33 3.38
C GLU A 49 9.72 -5.13 2.76
N ASP A 50 10.45 -5.38 1.67
CA ASP A 50 11.13 -4.32 0.92
C ASP A 50 10.12 -3.43 0.20
N LEU A 51 9.10 -4.02 -0.45
CA LEU A 51 7.98 -3.27 -1.03
C LEU A 51 7.33 -2.36 0.01
N ALA A 52 7.02 -2.88 1.20
CA ALA A 52 6.43 -2.09 2.28
C ALA A 52 7.34 -0.94 2.70
N SER A 53 8.65 -1.20 2.83
CA SER A 53 9.65 -0.19 3.18
C SER A 53 9.77 0.91 2.13
N PHE A 54 9.78 0.55 0.85
CA PHE A 54 9.80 1.51 -0.26
C PHE A 54 8.53 2.35 -0.33
N LEU A 55 7.36 1.73 -0.14
CA LEU A 55 6.07 2.44 -0.10
C LEU A 55 6.03 3.42 1.07
N GLN A 56 6.49 3.00 2.26
CA GLN A 56 6.58 3.88 3.42
C GLN A 56 7.47 5.09 3.15
N ILE A 57 8.63 4.91 2.51
CA ILE A 57 9.51 6.03 2.16
C ILE A 57 8.89 6.94 1.10
N ALA A 58 8.17 6.40 0.12
CA ALA A 58 7.43 7.21 -0.84
C ALA A 58 6.39 8.10 -0.12
N MET A 59 5.63 7.53 0.82
CA MET A 59 4.68 8.29 1.64
C MET A 59 5.35 9.34 2.52
N LEU A 60 6.49 9.02 3.16
CA LEU A 60 7.26 9.97 3.98
C LEU A 60 7.83 11.13 3.16
N ASN A 61 8.16 10.91 1.90
CA ASN A 61 8.60 11.96 0.98
C ASN A 61 7.43 12.79 0.41
N GLY A 62 6.18 12.46 0.77
CA GLY A 62 4.99 13.11 0.20
C GLY A 62 4.85 12.84 -1.29
N TRP A 63 5.16 11.61 -1.72
CA TRP A 63 5.00 11.17 -3.11
C TRP A 63 3.68 10.46 -3.32
N GLY A 64 3.30 10.35 -4.60
CA GLY A 64 2.17 9.57 -5.05
C GLY A 64 2.53 8.63 -6.20
N GLY A 65 1.70 7.59 -6.37
CA GLY A 65 1.95 6.57 -7.37
C GLY A 65 1.07 5.34 -7.21
N TYR A 66 1.46 4.27 -7.89
CA TYR A 66 0.69 3.05 -7.97
C TYR A 66 1.43 1.86 -7.35
N VAL A 67 0.67 0.99 -6.71
CA VAL A 67 1.06 -0.39 -6.39
C VAL A 67 0.29 -1.28 -7.36
N LEU A 68 1.00 -1.80 -8.36
CA LEU A 68 0.43 -2.61 -9.43
C LEU A 68 0.77 -4.09 -9.24
N THR A 69 -0.26 -4.92 -9.16
CA THR A 69 -0.19 -6.37 -9.05
C THR A 69 -0.53 -7.03 -10.39
N GLN A 70 -0.59 -8.36 -10.43
CA GLN A 70 -0.97 -9.08 -11.64
C GLN A 70 -2.43 -8.78 -12.03
N ALA A 71 -2.72 -8.87 -13.33
CA ALA A 71 -4.08 -8.72 -13.86
C ALA A 71 -5.09 -9.60 -13.08
N GLY A 72 -6.18 -8.98 -12.62
CA GLY A 72 -7.23 -9.64 -11.84
C GLY A 72 -7.09 -9.51 -10.32
N TYR A 73 -6.00 -8.91 -9.82
CA TYR A 73 -5.83 -8.61 -8.40
C TYR A 73 -6.08 -7.13 -8.09
N VAL A 74 -6.12 -6.80 -6.79
CA VAL A 74 -6.23 -5.44 -6.30
C VAL A 74 -4.95 -4.67 -6.61
N ASN A 75 -5.12 -3.49 -7.20
CA ASN A 75 -4.11 -2.47 -7.36
C ASN A 75 -4.46 -1.29 -6.45
N ALA A 76 -3.48 -0.46 -6.13
CA ALA A 76 -3.71 0.74 -5.35
C ALA A 76 -3.06 1.97 -6.00
N PHE A 77 -3.67 3.13 -5.82
CA PHE A 77 -3.04 4.43 -5.97
C PHE A 77 -2.87 5.01 -4.57
N PHE A 78 -1.66 5.44 -4.21
CA PHE A 78 -1.42 6.21 -3.01
C PHE A 78 -1.13 7.64 -3.41
N SER A 79 -1.77 8.58 -2.74
CA SER A 79 -1.68 10.01 -3.03
C SER A 79 -0.72 10.71 -2.09
N HIS A 80 -0.07 11.74 -2.62
CA HIS A 80 0.64 12.73 -1.82
C HIS A 80 -0.29 13.49 -0.85
N ASP A 81 -1.61 13.54 -1.15
CA ASP A 81 -2.66 14.12 -0.30
C ASP A 81 -3.26 13.11 0.72
N GLU A 82 -2.48 12.12 1.16
CA GLU A 82 -2.81 11.22 2.29
C GLU A 82 -4.05 10.31 2.10
N TYR A 83 -4.41 9.97 0.87
CA TYR A 83 -5.44 8.97 0.59
C TYR A 83 -4.92 7.82 -0.26
N ILE A 84 -5.62 6.68 -0.19
CA ILE A 84 -5.34 5.49 -1.02
C ILE A 84 -6.63 5.06 -1.70
N ASP A 85 -6.58 4.95 -3.03
CA ASP A 85 -7.65 4.34 -3.81
C ASP A 85 -7.29 2.91 -4.19
N PHE A 86 -8.27 2.02 -4.11
CA PHE A 86 -8.11 0.61 -4.48
C PHE A 86 -8.93 0.29 -5.73
N PHE A 87 -8.30 -0.41 -6.67
CA PHE A 87 -8.89 -0.76 -7.97
C PHE A 87 -8.75 -2.26 -8.20
N ALA A 88 -9.81 -2.89 -8.67
CA ALA A 88 -9.75 -4.26 -9.14
C ALA A 88 -10.66 -4.43 -10.35
N LYS A 89 -10.36 -5.43 -11.19
CA LYS A 89 -11.23 -5.77 -12.32
C LYS A 89 -12.57 -6.33 -11.86
N GLU A 90 -12.55 -7.14 -10.81
CA GLU A 90 -13.73 -7.77 -10.23
C GLU A 90 -13.96 -7.21 -8.82
N ILE A 91 -15.22 -6.87 -8.52
CA ILE A 91 -15.56 -6.25 -7.22
C ILE A 91 -15.32 -7.18 -6.04
N SER A 92 -15.42 -8.50 -6.27
CA SER A 92 -15.12 -9.55 -5.30
C SER A 92 -13.71 -9.44 -4.73
N CYS A 93 -12.74 -8.97 -5.51
CA CYS A 93 -11.37 -8.76 -5.05
C CYS A 93 -11.25 -7.63 -4.02
N LEU A 94 -12.21 -6.71 -3.95
CA LEU A 94 -12.21 -5.59 -3.00
C LEU A 94 -12.90 -5.90 -1.68
N GLU A 95 -13.56 -7.04 -1.54
CA GLU A 95 -14.33 -7.38 -0.32
C GLU A 95 -13.44 -7.46 0.93
N GLU A 96 -12.25 -8.05 0.81
CA GLU A 96 -11.27 -8.11 1.91
C GLU A 96 -10.79 -6.70 2.29
N VAL A 97 -10.51 -5.86 1.31
CA VAL A 97 -10.10 -4.46 1.52
C VAL A 97 -11.21 -3.67 2.20
N ARG A 98 -12.46 -3.80 1.75
CA ARG A 98 -13.63 -3.16 2.38
C ARG A 98 -13.80 -3.62 3.82
N THR A 99 -13.68 -4.92 4.08
CA THR A 99 -13.80 -5.49 5.42
C THR A 99 -12.72 -4.93 6.35
N ALA A 100 -11.48 -4.84 5.87
CA ALA A 100 -10.36 -4.28 6.63
C ALA A 100 -10.57 -2.79 6.96
N LEU A 101 -11.06 -1.98 6.01
CA LEU A 101 -11.27 -0.54 6.19
C LEU A 101 -12.49 -0.18 7.05
N VAL A 102 -13.53 -1.02 7.07
CA VAL A 102 -14.76 -0.78 7.86
C VAL A 102 -14.60 -1.22 9.33
N GLY A 103 -13.57 -2.00 9.66
CA GLY A 103 -13.21 -2.37 11.02
C GLY A 103 -13.52 -3.83 11.34
N GLY A 104 -12.47 -4.66 11.27
CA GLY A 104 -12.45 -5.95 11.95
C GLY A 104 -12.32 -5.79 13.46
N HIS A 105 -13.41 -5.41 14.13
CA HIS A 105 -13.72 -5.99 15.43
C HIS A 105 -14.89 -6.94 15.19
N PRO A 106 -14.72 -8.27 15.27
CA PRO A 106 -15.89 -9.11 15.44
C PRO A 106 -16.52 -8.65 16.76
N ALA A 107 -17.70 -8.07 16.70
CA ALA A 107 -18.53 -7.94 17.88
C ALA A 107 -18.63 -9.34 18.46
N THR A 108 -17.99 -9.56 19.61
CA THR A 108 -18.27 -10.72 20.43
C THR A 108 -19.76 -10.70 20.68
N ASN A 109 -20.50 -11.58 20.01
CA ASN A 109 -21.86 -11.90 20.40
C ASN A 109 -21.77 -12.55 21.79
N SER A 110 -21.71 -11.72 22.84
CA SER A 110 -22.05 -12.17 24.17
C SER A 110 -23.56 -12.40 24.17
N SER A 111 -23.96 -13.61 23.78
CA SER A 111 -25.25 -14.15 24.14
C SER A 111 -25.29 -14.35 25.67
N HIS A 112 -25.54 -13.28 26.41
CA HIS A 112 -26.20 -13.42 27.70
C HIS A 112 -27.68 -13.23 27.47
N ALA A 113 -28.35 -14.36 27.33
CA ALA A 113 -29.78 -14.49 27.35
C ALA A 113 -30.34 -13.81 28.61
N GLU A 114 -31.25 -12.86 28.41
CA GLU A 114 -32.21 -12.49 29.45
C GLU A 114 -33.04 -13.73 29.77
N GLY A 115 -32.70 -14.40 30.87
CA GLY A 115 -33.55 -15.40 31.50
C GLY A 115 -34.68 -14.70 32.23
N ILE A 116 -35.83 -14.58 31.57
CA ILE A 116 -37.11 -14.38 32.25
C ILE A 116 -37.46 -15.71 32.93
N GLU A 117 -37.44 -15.75 34.27
CA GLU A 117 -38.14 -16.80 35.02
C GLU A 117 -39.31 -16.21 35.81
N PRO A 118 -40.51 -16.82 35.74
CA PRO A 118 -41.67 -16.41 36.51
C PRO A 118 -41.72 -17.13 37.85
N ARG A 119 -41.87 -16.40 38.96
CA ARG A 119 -42.59 -16.81 40.17
C ARG A 119 -43.24 -15.62 40.86
#